data_AF-A0A536V9P9-F1
#
_entry.id   AF-A0A536V9P9-F1
#
_cell.length_a   1.000
_cell.length_b   1.000
_cell.length_c   1.000
_cell.angle_alpha   90.00
_cell.angle_beta   90.00
_cell.angle_gamma   90.00
#
_symmetry.space_group_name_H-M   'P 1'
#
loop_
_entity.id
_entity.type
_entity.pdbx_description
1 polymer ?
#
loop_
_entity_poly.entity_id
_entity_poly.type
_entity_poly.pdbx_seq_one_letter_code
_entity_poly.pdbx_strand_id
1 'polypeptide(L)'
;MQRLVLTIAVAGFLCVPAAIAGPFFFSTGNPDGRMATASRPETPALGKIEIESADDFILSGFTSITSGTFTGLLTGATLANIGEVRVEIYRVFPLDSTNPPDGKVPTRTNSPSDVEFDDRDTASGNLTFSTSILSNSFTASNSILNGIHPSPNQTTGGEGPVTGIEVLFTVNFTNPFLLAPDHYFLIPQVEVTTGSGEFYWLSAPRPIVPPGTPFAPDLQSWIRNANLDPDWLRIGTDIVGGATPPTFNGTFSLNGVVPEPTTLALLGVGLAGLGFSRRRKPSEFHRG
;
A
#
# COMPACT_ATOMS: atom_id res chain seq x y z
N MET A 1 41.60 38.77 -9.69
CA MET A 1 40.27 38.53 -9.09
C MET A 1 39.56 37.30 -9.66
N GLN A 2 39.55 37.03 -10.97
CA GLN A 2 38.93 35.82 -11.57
C GLN A 2 39.46 34.47 -11.06
N ARG A 3 40.75 34.37 -10.69
CA ARG A 3 41.33 33.12 -10.15
C ARG A 3 40.94 32.82 -8.68
N LEU A 4 40.52 33.84 -7.92
CA LEU A 4 40.15 33.69 -6.51
C LEU A 4 38.68 33.26 -6.36
N VAL A 5 37.81 33.70 -7.27
CA VAL A 5 36.39 33.32 -7.34
C VAL A 5 36.22 31.83 -7.72
N LEU A 6 37.11 31.29 -8.55
CA LEU A 6 37.04 29.90 -8.99
C LEU A 6 37.44 28.90 -7.89
N THR A 7 38.32 29.27 -6.95
CA THR A 7 38.76 28.39 -5.86
C THR A 7 37.71 28.28 -4.75
N ILE A 8 36.95 29.35 -4.49
CA ILE A 8 35.87 29.35 -3.49
C ILE A 8 34.68 28.51 -3.98
N ALA A 9 34.39 28.51 -5.29
CA ALA A 9 33.33 27.68 -5.87
C ALA A 9 33.65 26.16 -5.82
N VAL A 10 34.93 25.76 -5.92
CA VAL A 10 35.33 24.34 -5.83
C VAL A 10 35.41 23.85 -4.38
N ALA A 11 35.82 24.71 -3.43
CA ALA A 11 35.89 24.36 -2.02
C ALA A 11 34.50 24.21 -1.36
N GLY A 12 33.50 24.99 -1.78
CA GLY A 12 32.12 24.88 -1.28
C GLY A 12 31.40 23.58 -1.68
N PHE A 13 31.81 22.94 -2.79
CA PHE A 13 31.22 21.68 -3.26
C PHE A 13 31.84 20.41 -2.64
N LEU A 14 32.98 20.54 -1.95
CA LEU A 14 33.68 19.41 -1.29
C LEU A 14 33.19 19.14 0.14
N CYS A 15 32.23 19.92 0.64
CA CYS A 15 31.62 19.77 1.97
C CYS A 15 30.11 19.52 1.90
N VAL A 16 29.61 18.93 0.81
CA VAL A 16 28.26 18.37 0.83
C VAL A 16 28.37 16.99 1.47
N PRO A 17 27.76 16.74 2.65
CA PRO A 17 27.73 15.38 3.20
C PRO A 17 27.10 14.46 2.15
N ALA A 18 27.64 13.23 2.02
CA ALA A 18 26.93 12.20 1.27
C ALA A 18 25.52 12.11 1.87
N ALA A 19 24.50 12.37 1.06
CA ALA A 19 23.14 12.05 1.46
C ALA A 19 23.11 10.54 1.76
N ILE A 20 22.37 10.16 2.81
CA ILE A 20 22.15 8.77 3.22
C ILE A 20 20.66 8.49 3.03
N ALA A 21 20.35 7.34 2.43
CA ALA A 21 19.01 6.89 2.12
C ALA A 21 18.25 6.75 3.45
N GLY A 22 17.13 7.47 3.55
CA GLY A 22 16.40 7.57 4.79
C GLY A 22 15.52 6.34 5.03
N PRO A 23 15.37 5.86 6.27
CA PRO A 23 14.36 4.85 6.57
C PRO A 23 12.96 5.43 6.33
N PHE A 24 12.07 4.62 5.78
CA PHE A 24 10.64 4.90 5.66
C PHE A 24 9.86 3.96 6.59
N PHE A 25 8.90 4.51 7.31
CA PHE A 25 7.96 3.75 8.12
C PHE A 25 6.56 4.38 8.10
N PHE A 26 5.55 3.53 7.98
CA PHE A 26 4.14 3.89 8.06
C PHE A 26 3.38 2.83 8.87
N SER A 27 2.38 3.21 9.65
CA SER A 27 1.46 2.28 10.30
C SER A 27 0.10 2.91 10.58
N THR A 28 -0.96 2.11 10.46
CA THR A 28 -2.32 2.50 10.85
C THR A 28 -2.64 2.21 12.33
N GLY A 29 -1.74 1.54 13.05
CA GLY A 29 -1.91 1.15 14.45
C GLY A 29 -2.28 -0.31 14.62
N ASN A 30 -2.94 -0.63 15.74
CA ASN A 30 -3.33 -2.00 16.12
C ASN A 30 -4.81 -2.27 15.82
N PRO A 31 -5.22 -3.55 15.75
CA PRO A 31 -6.63 -3.91 15.60
C PRO A 31 -7.50 -3.30 16.70
N ASP A 32 -8.68 -2.80 16.33
CA ASP A 32 -9.64 -2.21 17.26
C ASP A 32 -10.82 -3.14 17.63
N GLY A 33 -10.90 -4.32 16.99
CA GLY A 33 -11.95 -5.31 17.20
C GLY A 33 -13.34 -4.88 16.69
N ARG A 34 -13.43 -3.84 15.86
CA ARG A 34 -14.72 -3.32 15.39
C ARG A 34 -15.19 -3.94 14.07
N MET A 35 -14.27 -4.25 13.16
CA MET A 35 -14.58 -4.78 11.84
C MET A 35 -13.54 -5.81 11.37
N ALA A 36 -14.02 -6.80 10.62
CA ALA A 36 -13.22 -7.80 9.94
C ALA A 36 -13.71 -7.96 8.50
N THR A 37 -12.88 -7.67 7.50
CA THR A 37 -13.30 -7.74 6.09
C THR A 37 -12.53 -8.80 5.33
N ALA A 38 -13.24 -9.66 4.60
CA ALA A 38 -12.62 -10.74 3.85
C ALA A 38 -11.65 -10.18 2.81
N SER A 39 -10.52 -10.86 2.61
CA SER A 39 -9.53 -10.48 1.59
C SER A 39 -8.72 -11.69 1.15
N ARG A 40 -8.94 -12.17 -0.06
CA ARG A 40 -8.37 -13.44 -0.56
C ARG A 40 -8.31 -13.44 -2.08
N PRO A 41 -7.31 -14.14 -2.67
CA PRO A 41 -7.33 -14.40 -4.10
C PRO A 41 -8.49 -15.33 -4.46
N GLU A 42 -8.78 -15.46 -5.75
CA GLU A 42 -9.69 -16.51 -6.20
C GLU A 42 -9.14 -17.91 -5.87
N THR A 43 -10.03 -18.81 -5.44
CA THR A 43 -9.68 -20.22 -5.21
C THR A 43 -10.73 -21.11 -5.88
N PRO A 44 -10.63 -21.32 -7.21
CA PRO A 44 -11.65 -22.04 -7.97
C PRO A 44 -11.91 -23.46 -7.46
N ALA A 45 -10.87 -24.16 -6.98
CA ALA A 45 -10.98 -25.50 -6.41
C ALA A 45 -11.90 -25.58 -5.18
N LEU A 46 -12.12 -24.45 -4.50
CA LEU A 46 -13.01 -24.32 -3.34
C LEU A 46 -14.28 -23.52 -3.67
N GLY A 47 -14.48 -23.13 -4.93
CA GLY A 47 -15.62 -22.30 -5.35
C GLY A 47 -15.60 -20.89 -4.75
N LYS A 48 -14.43 -20.39 -4.35
CA LYS A 48 -14.28 -19.06 -3.76
C LYS A 48 -13.87 -18.07 -4.83
N ILE A 49 -14.66 -17.01 -4.97
CA ILE A 49 -14.28 -15.83 -5.75
C ILE A 49 -13.30 -14.96 -4.96
N GLU A 50 -12.56 -14.15 -5.70
CA GLU A 50 -11.73 -13.06 -5.18
C GLU A 50 -12.57 -12.05 -4.38
N ILE A 51 -11.98 -11.58 -3.29
CA ILE A 51 -12.46 -10.48 -2.49
C ILE A 51 -11.22 -9.66 -2.12
N GLU A 52 -11.28 -8.36 -2.30
CA GLU A 52 -10.18 -7.46 -1.97
C GLU A 52 -10.66 -6.42 -0.97
N SER A 53 -9.95 -6.29 0.15
CA SER A 53 -10.09 -5.18 1.09
C SER A 53 -8.89 -4.25 0.97
N ALA A 54 -9.13 -2.94 0.90
CA ALA A 54 -8.12 -1.93 0.62
C ALA A 54 -8.09 -0.83 1.69
N ASP A 55 -6.91 -0.34 2.02
CA ASP A 55 -6.72 0.84 2.88
C ASP A 55 -5.52 1.67 2.44
N ASP A 56 -5.52 2.96 2.74
CA ASP A 56 -4.63 3.92 2.09
C ASP A 56 -3.36 4.27 2.88
N PHE A 57 -2.36 4.73 2.13
CA PHE A 57 -1.17 5.38 2.65
C PHE A 57 -0.67 6.44 1.65
N ILE A 58 0.12 7.39 2.15
CA ILE A 58 0.69 8.47 1.33
C ILE A 58 2.22 8.40 1.34
N LEU A 59 2.82 8.57 0.17
CA LEU A 59 4.25 8.77 0.01
C LEU A 59 4.54 10.21 -0.41
N SER A 60 5.37 10.91 0.36
CA SER A 60 5.83 12.28 0.01
C SER A 60 7.10 12.29 -0.85
N GLY A 61 7.69 11.13 -1.09
CA GLY A 61 8.98 10.93 -1.76
C GLY A 61 8.98 9.59 -2.49
N PHE A 62 9.86 9.46 -3.49
CA PHE A 62 10.10 8.16 -4.11
C PHE A 62 10.59 7.18 -3.03
N THR A 63 9.93 6.04 -2.90
CA THR A 63 10.16 5.09 -1.80
C THR A 63 10.27 3.67 -2.33
N SER A 64 11.28 2.95 -1.85
CA SER A 64 11.42 1.51 -2.02
C SER A 64 10.81 0.82 -0.80
N ILE A 65 9.62 0.24 -0.92
CA ILE A 65 8.97 -0.52 0.15
C ILE A 65 9.49 -1.95 0.11
N THR A 66 10.10 -2.39 1.20
CA THR A 66 10.83 -3.66 1.28
C THR A 66 10.10 -4.71 2.11
N SER A 67 9.24 -4.29 3.03
CA SER A 67 8.48 -5.20 3.88
C SER A 67 7.26 -4.50 4.48
N GLY A 68 6.38 -5.30 5.06
CA GLY A 68 5.20 -4.81 5.76
C GLY A 68 4.67 -5.82 6.75
N THR A 69 3.68 -5.39 7.50
CA THR A 69 2.85 -6.28 8.32
C THR A 69 1.39 -5.97 8.09
N PHE A 70 0.54 -6.98 8.26
CA PHE A 70 -0.89 -6.79 8.39
C PHE A 70 -1.44 -7.82 9.39
N THR A 71 -2.49 -7.44 10.11
CA THR A 71 -3.10 -8.31 11.13
C THR A 71 -4.49 -8.72 10.69
N GLY A 72 -4.74 -10.03 10.71
CA GLY A 72 -6.02 -10.59 10.31
C GLY A 72 -6.52 -11.69 11.24
N LEU A 73 -7.69 -12.20 10.89
CA LEU A 73 -8.40 -13.25 11.62
C LEU A 73 -8.54 -14.48 10.71
N LEU A 74 -8.00 -15.61 11.14
CA LEU A 74 -8.27 -16.91 10.51
C LEU A 74 -9.45 -17.58 11.19
N THR A 75 -10.47 -17.90 10.40
CA THR A 75 -11.66 -18.63 10.84
C THR A 75 -11.68 -20.00 10.16
N GLY A 76 -12.20 -21.03 10.82
CA GLY A 76 -12.33 -22.38 10.23
C GLY A 76 -11.02 -22.99 9.70
N ALA A 77 -9.87 -22.49 10.14
CA ALA A 77 -8.55 -22.79 9.63
C ALA A 77 -7.46 -22.57 10.70
N THR A 78 -6.29 -23.14 10.46
CA THR A 78 -5.06 -22.93 11.25
C THR A 78 -3.96 -22.34 10.38
N LEU A 79 -2.81 -22.00 10.96
CA LEU A 79 -1.66 -21.52 10.18
C LEU A 79 -1.19 -22.52 9.10
N ALA A 80 -1.42 -23.82 9.30
CA ALA A 80 -1.07 -24.85 8.32
C ALA A 80 -1.95 -24.82 7.07
N ASN A 81 -3.03 -24.04 7.08
CA ASN A 81 -3.98 -23.91 5.97
C ASN A 81 -3.79 -22.63 5.15
N ILE A 82 -2.80 -21.80 5.50
CA ILE A 82 -2.43 -20.63 4.70
C ILE A 82 -1.79 -21.10 3.39
N GLY A 83 -2.37 -20.68 2.27
CA GLY A 83 -1.86 -20.91 0.93
C GLY A 83 -1.08 -19.70 0.42
N GLU A 84 -1.44 -19.19 -0.75
CA GLU A 84 -0.89 -17.96 -1.30
C GLU A 84 -1.10 -16.75 -0.37
N VAL A 85 -0.05 -15.94 -0.20
CA VAL A 85 -0.14 -14.60 0.39
C VAL A 85 0.25 -13.59 -0.68
N ARG A 86 -0.61 -12.59 -0.88
CA ARG A 86 -0.48 -11.56 -1.90
C ARG A 86 -0.65 -10.18 -1.27
N VAL A 87 0.07 -9.20 -1.81
CA VAL A 87 -0.05 -7.79 -1.48
C VAL A 87 -0.08 -7.02 -2.78
N GLU A 88 -1.12 -6.24 -2.99
CA GLU A 88 -1.25 -5.41 -4.19
C GLU A 88 -1.26 -3.93 -3.82
N ILE A 89 -0.86 -3.12 -4.79
CA ILE A 89 -0.88 -1.66 -4.73
C ILE A 89 -1.83 -1.15 -5.80
N TYR A 90 -2.74 -0.27 -5.39
CA TYR A 90 -3.61 0.49 -6.29
C TYR A 90 -3.35 1.99 -6.11
N ARG A 91 -3.65 2.78 -7.13
CA ARG A 91 -3.65 4.24 -7.03
C ARG A 91 -5.06 4.75 -6.73
N VAL A 92 -5.17 6.01 -6.32
CA VAL A 92 -6.48 6.65 -6.11
C VAL A 92 -7.16 6.93 -7.46
N PHE A 93 -8.43 6.57 -7.58
CA PHE A 93 -9.29 6.92 -8.73
C PHE A 93 -9.24 8.43 -9.02
N PRO A 94 -9.14 8.87 -10.29
CA PRO A 94 -9.34 8.10 -11.52
C PRO A 94 -8.05 7.63 -12.20
N LEU A 95 -6.92 7.57 -11.50
CA LEU A 95 -5.71 6.95 -12.06
C LEU A 95 -6.00 5.47 -12.37
N ASP A 96 -5.41 4.94 -13.44
CA ASP A 96 -5.61 3.54 -13.88
C ASP A 96 -7.07 3.08 -14.02
N SER A 97 -7.96 4.01 -14.38
CA SER A 97 -9.39 3.73 -14.56
C SER A 97 -9.90 4.13 -15.93
N THR A 98 -10.90 3.40 -16.42
CA THR A 98 -11.62 3.73 -17.67
C THR A 98 -12.97 4.37 -17.31
N ASN A 99 -13.13 5.68 -17.57
CA ASN A 99 -14.35 6.45 -17.24
C ASN A 99 -15.46 6.29 -18.30
N PRO A 100 -16.77 6.38 -17.94
CA PRO A 100 -17.32 6.90 -16.68
C PRO A 100 -17.85 5.82 -15.70
N PRO A 101 -18.19 6.20 -14.44
CA PRO A 101 -18.75 5.28 -13.44
C PRO A 101 -19.96 4.51 -13.99
N ASP A 102 -19.99 3.19 -13.81
CA ASP A 102 -21.02 2.33 -14.37
C ASP A 102 -22.36 2.35 -13.58
N GLY A 103 -22.39 3.09 -12.46
CA GLY A 103 -23.55 3.27 -11.60
C GLY A 103 -23.74 2.15 -10.56
N LYS A 104 -22.84 1.17 -10.47
CA LYS A 104 -22.93 0.07 -9.49
C LYS A 104 -22.56 0.47 -8.07
N VAL A 105 -21.92 1.62 -7.85
CA VAL A 105 -21.55 2.07 -6.49
C VAL A 105 -22.00 3.50 -6.20
N PRO A 106 -22.25 3.85 -4.92
CA PRO A 106 -22.67 5.20 -4.57
C PRO A 106 -21.67 6.29 -4.95
N THR A 107 -20.37 6.00 -4.92
CA THR A 107 -19.32 6.91 -5.38
C THR A 107 -18.01 6.17 -5.69
N ARG A 108 -17.23 6.72 -6.62
CA ARG A 108 -15.83 6.36 -6.91
C ARG A 108 -14.83 7.39 -6.37
N THR A 109 -15.32 8.48 -5.80
CA THR A 109 -14.45 9.54 -5.29
C THR A 109 -13.56 8.99 -4.17
N ASN A 110 -12.25 9.11 -4.36
CA ASN A 110 -11.23 8.62 -3.44
C ASN A 110 -11.25 7.10 -3.22
N SER A 111 -11.81 6.31 -4.15
CA SER A 111 -11.68 4.86 -4.13
C SER A 111 -10.33 4.42 -4.70
N PRO A 112 -9.95 3.13 -4.55
CA PRO A 112 -8.92 2.56 -5.40
C PRO A 112 -9.32 2.60 -6.89
N SER A 113 -8.32 2.51 -7.76
CA SER A 113 -8.43 2.47 -9.22
C SER A 113 -9.10 1.18 -9.73
N ASP A 114 -9.36 1.12 -11.04
CA ASP A 114 -9.95 -0.07 -11.67
C ASP A 114 -8.91 -1.18 -11.79
N VAL A 115 -7.69 -0.80 -12.15
CA VAL A 115 -6.58 -1.71 -12.43
C VAL A 115 -5.55 -1.64 -11.30
N GLU A 116 -5.08 -2.82 -10.93
CA GLU A 116 -3.95 -3.03 -10.04
C GLU A 116 -2.69 -2.36 -10.62
N PHE A 117 -1.97 -1.62 -9.78
CA PHE A 117 -0.76 -0.92 -10.21
C PHE A 117 0.49 -1.81 -10.16
N ASP A 118 0.63 -2.62 -9.11
CA ASP A 118 1.76 -3.54 -8.90
C ASP A 118 1.43 -4.55 -7.76
N ASP A 119 1.89 -5.81 -7.86
CA ASP A 119 1.66 -6.86 -6.85
C ASP A 119 2.91 -7.63 -6.43
N ARG A 120 2.88 -8.17 -5.22
CA ARG A 120 3.83 -9.18 -4.76
C ARG A 120 3.09 -10.33 -4.12
N ASP A 121 3.44 -11.55 -4.51
CA ASP A 121 2.79 -12.77 -4.09
C ASP A 121 3.79 -13.93 -3.94
N THR A 122 3.38 -14.93 -3.15
CA THR A 122 4.21 -16.11 -2.90
C THR A 122 4.27 -17.09 -4.08
N ALA A 123 3.28 -17.12 -4.96
CA ALA A 123 3.23 -18.00 -6.12
C ALA A 123 4.24 -17.59 -7.21
N SER A 124 4.44 -16.28 -7.39
CA SER A 124 5.45 -15.66 -8.25
C SER A 124 6.85 -15.63 -7.62
N GLY A 125 6.97 -15.93 -6.31
CA GLY A 125 8.23 -15.95 -5.57
C GLY A 125 8.87 -14.57 -5.33
N ASN A 126 8.11 -13.50 -5.55
CA ASN A 126 8.54 -12.12 -5.34
C ASN A 126 8.20 -11.60 -3.90
N LEU A 127 7.52 -12.44 -3.10
CA LEU A 127 7.17 -12.24 -1.70
C LEU A 127 7.54 -13.48 -0.86
N THR A 128 8.02 -13.24 0.37
CA THR A 128 8.08 -14.26 1.42
C THR A 128 7.32 -13.77 2.65
N PHE A 129 6.83 -14.68 3.48
CA PHE A 129 6.10 -14.30 4.70
C PHE A 129 6.42 -15.20 5.89
N SER A 130 6.09 -14.68 7.07
CA SER A 130 6.00 -15.45 8.30
C SER A 130 4.78 -15.00 9.09
N THR A 131 4.31 -15.83 10.02
CA THR A 131 3.13 -15.55 10.84
C THR A 131 3.42 -15.71 12.32
N SER A 132 2.72 -14.93 13.14
CA SER A 132 2.65 -15.14 14.59
C SER A 132 1.22 -15.07 15.06
N ILE A 133 0.80 -16.03 15.88
CA ILE A 133 -0.49 -15.96 16.59
C ILE A 133 -0.37 -14.89 17.68
N LEU A 134 -1.21 -13.85 17.59
CA LEU A 134 -1.33 -12.82 18.62
C LEU A 134 -2.34 -13.23 19.69
N SER A 135 -3.45 -13.85 19.24
CA SER A 135 -4.46 -14.42 20.13
C SER A 135 -5.06 -15.69 19.51
N ASN A 136 -5.26 -16.72 20.33
CA ASN A 136 -5.97 -17.93 19.91
C ASN A 136 -7.48 -17.72 19.75
N SER A 137 -8.01 -16.62 20.29
CA SER A 137 -9.41 -16.26 20.18
C SER A 137 -9.54 -14.74 20.21
N PHE A 138 -9.91 -14.17 19.07
CA PHE A 138 -10.20 -12.77 18.90
C PHE A 138 -11.54 -12.62 18.18
N THR A 139 -12.33 -11.63 18.58
CA THR A 139 -13.65 -11.37 18.00
C THR A 139 -13.69 -9.96 17.45
N ALA A 140 -14.00 -9.82 16.16
CA ALA A 140 -14.42 -8.56 15.59
C ALA A 140 -15.95 -8.40 15.75
N SER A 141 -16.40 -7.20 16.09
CA SER A 141 -17.80 -6.91 16.38
C SER A 141 -18.72 -7.01 15.17
N ASN A 142 -18.17 -6.89 13.96
CA ASN A 142 -18.88 -7.06 12.70
C ASN A 142 -17.94 -7.62 11.62
N SER A 143 -18.49 -8.17 10.54
CA SER A 143 -17.73 -8.70 9.41
C SER A 143 -18.35 -8.36 8.06
N ILE A 144 -17.52 -8.51 7.01
CA ILE A 144 -17.97 -8.53 5.61
C ILE A 144 -17.29 -9.69 4.87
N LEU A 145 -18.07 -10.59 4.29
CA LEU A 145 -17.66 -11.73 3.47
C LEU A 145 -18.50 -11.83 2.20
N ASN A 146 -19.83 -11.84 2.35
CA ASN A 146 -20.79 -12.07 1.26
C ASN A 146 -21.63 -10.83 0.96
N GLY A 147 -21.79 -9.90 1.91
CA GLY A 147 -22.65 -8.71 1.81
C GLY A 147 -22.11 -7.60 0.90
N ILE A 148 -21.34 -7.94 -0.12
CA ILE A 148 -20.73 -7.03 -1.09
C ILE A 148 -21.61 -7.04 -2.34
N HIS A 149 -22.48 -6.05 -2.47
CA HIS A 149 -23.51 -5.98 -3.52
C HIS A 149 -23.48 -4.62 -4.23
N PRO A 150 -23.80 -4.56 -5.53
CA PRO A 150 -23.94 -3.28 -6.21
C PRO A 150 -25.14 -2.49 -5.66
N SER A 151 -25.10 -1.19 -5.92
CA SER A 151 -26.19 -0.25 -5.74
C SER A 151 -27.48 -0.75 -6.42
N PRO A 152 -28.65 -0.61 -5.77
CA PRO A 152 -28.92 0.10 -4.51
C PRO A 152 -28.91 -0.79 -3.25
N ASN A 153 -28.45 -2.04 -3.34
CA ASN A 153 -28.57 -3.03 -2.27
C ASN A 153 -27.28 -3.22 -1.46
N GLN A 154 -26.33 -2.29 -1.59
CA GLN A 154 -25.01 -2.38 -0.98
C GLN A 154 -25.05 -2.29 0.56
N THR A 155 -26.05 -1.62 1.13
CA THR A 155 -26.16 -1.39 2.59
C THR A 155 -26.76 -2.60 3.30
N THR A 156 -25.92 -3.59 3.58
CA THR A 156 -26.30 -4.86 4.21
C THR A 156 -26.22 -4.84 5.74
N GLY A 157 -25.47 -3.90 6.32
CA GLY A 157 -25.16 -3.85 7.74
C GLY A 157 -23.98 -4.74 8.17
N GLY A 158 -23.36 -5.49 7.26
CA GLY A 158 -22.38 -6.54 7.57
C GLY A 158 -23.03 -7.86 8.03
N GLU A 159 -22.21 -8.88 8.34
CA GLU A 159 -22.72 -10.21 8.77
C GLU A 159 -22.63 -10.49 10.27
N GLY A 160 -22.37 -9.47 11.09
CA GLY A 160 -22.29 -9.58 12.54
C GLY A 160 -20.93 -10.07 13.05
N PRO A 161 -20.83 -10.39 14.36
CA PRO A 161 -19.55 -10.71 14.98
C PRO A 161 -18.92 -11.99 14.42
N VAL A 162 -17.60 -11.96 14.19
CA VAL A 162 -16.82 -13.11 13.73
C VAL A 162 -15.65 -13.37 14.68
N THR A 163 -15.38 -14.65 14.98
CA THR A 163 -14.33 -15.07 15.92
C THR A 163 -13.38 -16.06 15.26
N GLY A 164 -12.09 -15.90 15.55
CA GLY A 164 -11.04 -16.76 15.01
C GLY A 164 -9.71 -16.57 15.71
N ILE A 165 -8.64 -17.06 15.07
CA ILE A 165 -7.26 -16.88 15.52
C ILE A 165 -6.75 -15.56 14.95
N GLU A 166 -6.31 -14.65 15.81
CA GLU A 166 -5.68 -13.39 15.40
C GLU A 166 -4.22 -13.65 15.04
N VAL A 167 -3.86 -13.28 13.82
CA VAL A 167 -2.55 -13.58 13.24
C VAL A 167 -1.94 -12.31 12.68
N LEU A 168 -0.72 -12.03 13.11
CA LEU A 168 0.15 -11.06 12.44
C LEU A 168 0.85 -11.75 11.28
N PHE A 169 0.73 -11.18 10.09
CA PHE A 169 1.52 -11.54 8.93
C PHE A 169 2.66 -10.55 8.79
N THR A 170 3.88 -11.06 8.64
CA THR A 170 5.05 -10.26 8.27
C THR A 170 5.48 -10.66 6.87
N VAL A 171 5.42 -9.73 5.93
CA VAL A 171 5.79 -9.94 4.53
C VAL A 171 7.11 -9.26 4.22
N ASN A 172 7.98 -9.93 3.47
CA ASN A 172 9.21 -9.38 2.92
C ASN A 172 9.15 -9.49 1.40
N PHE A 173 9.25 -8.35 0.73
CA PHE A 173 9.23 -8.26 -0.72
C PHE A 173 10.64 -8.52 -1.24
N THR A 174 10.87 -9.70 -1.83
CA THR A 174 12.19 -10.04 -2.41
C THR A 174 12.49 -9.17 -3.62
N ASN A 175 11.43 -8.73 -4.31
CA ASN A 175 11.43 -7.58 -5.19
C ASN A 175 10.68 -6.42 -4.51
N PRO A 176 11.32 -5.33 -4.08
CA PRO A 176 10.64 -4.20 -3.45
C PRO A 176 9.58 -3.55 -4.36
N PHE A 177 8.60 -2.86 -3.77
CA PHE A 177 7.78 -1.90 -4.52
C PHE A 177 8.55 -0.58 -4.68
N LEU A 178 8.67 -0.09 -5.92
CA LEU A 178 9.33 1.17 -6.21
C LEU A 178 8.26 2.20 -6.59
N LEU A 179 7.84 3.00 -5.61
CA LEU A 179 6.70 3.90 -5.76
C LEU A 179 7.14 5.36 -5.78
N ALA A 180 6.55 6.14 -6.68
CA ALA A 180 6.70 7.59 -6.71
C ALA A 180 5.93 8.25 -5.54
N PRO A 181 6.10 9.56 -5.28
CA PRO A 181 5.21 10.27 -4.38
C PRO A 181 3.78 10.24 -4.91
N ASP A 182 2.85 9.63 -4.18
CA ASP A 182 1.43 9.58 -4.52
C ASP A 182 0.60 9.09 -3.31
N HIS A 183 -0.70 8.99 -3.52
CA HIS A 183 -1.66 8.36 -2.63
C HIS A 183 -2.00 6.96 -3.16
N TYR A 184 -1.70 5.94 -2.35
CA TYR A 184 -1.84 4.54 -2.73
C TYR A 184 -2.79 3.81 -1.79
N PHE A 185 -3.29 2.67 -2.25
CA PHE A 185 -3.97 1.66 -1.44
C PHE A 185 -3.12 0.40 -1.34
N LEU A 186 -3.10 -0.21 -0.15
CA LEU A 186 -2.58 -1.55 0.10
C LEU A 186 -3.74 -2.55 0.16
N ILE A 187 -3.61 -3.67 -0.55
CA ILE A 187 -4.58 -4.77 -0.52
C ILE A 187 -3.84 -6.04 -0.10
N PRO A 188 -3.90 -6.46 1.18
CA PRO A 188 -3.40 -7.76 1.60
C PRO A 188 -4.43 -8.85 1.33
N GLN A 189 -4.02 -9.95 0.68
CA GLN A 189 -4.88 -11.10 0.43
C GLN A 189 -4.22 -12.38 0.96
N VAL A 190 -5.03 -13.29 1.52
CA VAL A 190 -4.56 -14.59 2.02
C VAL A 190 -5.48 -15.71 1.56
N GLU A 191 -4.93 -16.66 0.82
CA GLU A 191 -5.61 -17.90 0.49
C GLU A 191 -5.74 -18.78 1.74
N VAL A 192 -6.95 -19.27 2.00
CA VAL A 192 -7.21 -20.29 3.01
C VAL A 192 -7.67 -21.56 2.32
N THR A 193 -6.81 -22.57 2.37
CA THR A 193 -6.92 -23.83 1.62
C THR A 193 -8.01 -24.79 2.12
N THR A 194 -8.74 -24.42 3.18
CA THR A 194 -9.90 -25.18 3.66
C THR A 194 -11.19 -24.56 3.12
N GLY A 195 -12.13 -25.41 2.68
CA GLY A 195 -13.40 -24.95 2.11
C GLY A 195 -14.27 -24.16 3.09
N SER A 196 -14.15 -24.41 4.40
CA SER A 196 -14.87 -23.69 5.46
C SER A 196 -14.08 -22.55 6.09
N GLY A 197 -12.80 -22.39 5.73
CA GLY A 197 -11.93 -21.42 6.37
C GLY A 197 -11.96 -20.08 5.66
N GLU A 198 -11.72 -18.97 6.36
CA GLU A 198 -11.62 -17.64 5.75
C GLU A 198 -10.55 -16.81 6.45
N PHE A 199 -9.95 -15.90 5.68
CA PHE A 199 -9.13 -14.82 6.20
C PHE A 199 -9.92 -13.51 6.15
N TYR A 200 -9.91 -12.79 7.26
CA TYR A 200 -10.42 -11.42 7.34
C TYR A 200 -9.28 -10.48 7.76
N TRP A 201 -9.16 -9.34 7.09
CA TRP A 201 -8.31 -8.24 7.53
C TRP A 201 -9.00 -7.46 8.65
N LEU A 202 -8.31 -7.23 9.77
CA LEU A 202 -8.88 -6.55 10.93
C LEU A 202 -8.75 -5.02 10.80
N SER A 203 -9.79 -4.30 11.21
CA SER A 203 -9.77 -2.84 11.22
C SER A 203 -8.88 -2.25 12.31
N ALA A 204 -8.33 -1.08 12.00
CA ALA A 204 -7.71 -0.15 12.94
C ALA A 204 -8.56 1.13 13.08
N PRO A 205 -8.34 1.94 14.13
CA PRO A 205 -9.08 3.18 14.33
C PRO A 205 -8.89 4.17 13.19
N ARG A 206 -9.97 4.90 12.90
CA ARG A 206 -9.99 6.03 11.97
C ARG A 206 -10.56 7.28 12.66
N PRO A 207 -9.89 8.45 12.58
CA PRO A 207 -8.62 8.68 11.89
C PRO A 207 -7.44 7.96 12.56
N ILE A 208 -6.34 7.76 11.82
CA ILE A 208 -5.09 7.24 12.37
C ILE A 208 -4.59 8.20 13.45
N VAL A 209 -4.32 7.66 14.63
CA VAL A 209 -3.75 8.38 15.79
C VAL A 209 -2.47 7.67 16.25
N PRO A 210 -1.58 8.35 17.01
CA PRO A 210 -0.44 7.69 17.63
C PRO A 210 -0.89 6.43 18.41
N PRO A 211 -0.18 5.29 18.30
CA PRO A 211 1.18 5.14 17.76
C PRO A 211 1.27 4.96 16.22
N GLY A 212 0.16 5.05 15.48
CA GLY A 212 0.19 5.07 14.02
C GLY A 212 0.81 6.34 13.43
N THR A 213 0.75 6.47 12.11
CA THR A 213 1.28 7.61 11.33
C THR A 213 0.12 8.45 10.79
N PRO A 214 -0.37 9.47 11.51
CA PRO A 214 -1.45 10.32 11.03
C PRO A 214 -1.07 11.05 9.73
N PHE A 215 -2.01 11.11 8.78
CA PHE A 215 -1.88 11.90 7.56
C PHE A 215 -3.22 12.54 7.17
N ALA A 216 -3.20 13.43 6.17
CA ALA A 216 -4.39 14.14 5.73
C ALA A 216 -4.43 14.29 4.18
N PRO A 217 -5.56 14.00 3.52
CA PRO A 217 -6.72 13.31 4.10
C PRO A 217 -6.39 11.83 4.34
N ASP A 218 -6.64 11.34 5.55
CA ASP A 218 -6.82 9.91 5.83
C ASP A 218 -8.08 9.47 5.05
N LEU A 219 -8.06 8.40 4.23
CA LEU A 219 -9.24 7.88 3.50
C LEU A 219 -9.78 6.60 4.15
N GLN A 220 -11.09 6.38 4.08
CA GLN A 220 -11.66 5.20 4.74
C GLN A 220 -11.38 3.93 3.94
N SER A 221 -11.38 2.78 4.59
CA SER A 221 -11.18 1.51 3.92
C SER A 221 -12.31 1.11 2.95
N TRP A 222 -11.92 0.36 1.93
CA TRP A 222 -12.77 -0.08 0.82
C TRP A 222 -12.77 -1.60 0.67
N ILE A 223 -13.79 -2.14 0.00
CA ILE A 223 -13.86 -3.56 -0.34
C ILE A 223 -14.57 -3.77 -1.69
N ARG A 224 -14.17 -4.81 -2.41
CA ARG A 224 -14.89 -5.33 -3.58
C ARG A 224 -14.80 -6.86 -3.66
N ASN A 225 -15.60 -7.43 -4.55
CA ASN A 225 -15.51 -8.82 -4.96
C ASN A 225 -15.55 -8.90 -6.49
N ALA A 226 -15.19 -10.05 -7.04
CA ALA A 226 -15.16 -10.26 -8.50
C ALA A 226 -16.47 -9.91 -9.25
N ASN A 227 -17.63 -9.85 -8.57
CA ASN A 227 -18.91 -9.47 -9.19
C ASN A 227 -19.15 -7.95 -9.21
N LEU A 228 -18.43 -7.21 -8.37
CA LEU A 228 -18.50 -5.76 -8.27
C LEU A 228 -17.45 -5.08 -9.16
N ASP A 229 -16.40 -5.80 -9.55
CA ASP A 229 -15.30 -5.26 -10.36
C ASP A 229 -15.78 -4.44 -11.57
N PRO A 230 -15.12 -3.31 -11.86
CA PRO A 230 -13.94 -2.76 -11.18
C PRO A 230 -14.27 -1.88 -9.94
N ASP A 231 -15.54 -1.85 -9.52
CA ASP A 231 -16.01 -0.90 -8.53
C ASP A 231 -15.66 -1.27 -7.09
N TRP A 232 -15.66 -0.26 -6.20
CA TRP A 232 -15.27 -0.37 -4.80
C TRP A 232 -16.36 0.23 -3.92
N LEU A 233 -16.66 -0.41 -2.80
CA LEU A 233 -17.57 0.10 -1.78
C LEU A 233 -16.79 0.52 -0.54
N ARG A 234 -17.18 1.63 0.08
CA ARG A 234 -16.66 1.99 1.41
C ARG A 234 -17.23 1.04 2.43
N ILE A 235 -16.36 0.35 3.17
CA ILE A 235 -16.75 -0.66 4.16
C ILE A 235 -17.75 -0.09 5.16
N GLY A 236 -17.43 1.05 5.76
CA GLY A 236 -18.26 1.69 6.77
C GLY A 236 -19.46 2.45 6.19
N THR A 237 -19.21 3.32 5.22
CA THR A 237 -20.26 4.21 4.68
C THR A 237 -21.30 3.47 3.84
N ASP A 238 -20.86 2.61 2.92
CA ASP A 238 -21.76 2.03 1.93
C ASP A 238 -22.37 0.71 2.43
N ILE A 239 -21.56 -0.16 3.05
CA ILE A 239 -21.99 -1.51 3.44
C ILE A 239 -22.60 -1.52 4.84
N VAL A 240 -21.88 -1.06 5.87
CA VAL A 240 -22.42 -1.00 7.25
C VAL A 240 -23.55 0.03 7.34
N GLY A 241 -23.32 1.23 6.80
CA GLY A 241 -24.31 2.30 6.75
C GLY A 241 -24.72 2.83 8.13
N GLY A 242 -25.96 3.30 8.23
CA GLY A 242 -26.49 4.00 9.40
C GLY A 242 -26.52 5.52 9.24
N ALA A 243 -27.18 6.22 10.18
CA ALA A 243 -27.31 7.69 10.13
C ALA A 243 -25.97 8.41 10.28
N THR A 244 -25.05 7.82 11.05
CA THR A 244 -23.66 8.24 11.21
C THR A 244 -22.79 7.01 10.97
N PRO A 245 -22.50 6.68 9.69
CA PRO A 245 -21.81 5.44 9.40
C PRO A 245 -20.43 5.43 10.06
N PRO A 246 -20.01 4.28 10.62
CA PRO A 246 -18.64 4.15 11.09
C PRO A 246 -17.68 4.28 9.90
N THR A 247 -16.43 4.61 10.18
CA THR A 247 -15.35 4.53 9.19
C THR A 247 -14.18 3.81 9.84
N PHE A 248 -13.39 3.13 9.02
CA PHE A 248 -12.35 2.23 9.47
C PHE A 248 -11.10 2.46 8.61
N ASN A 249 -9.96 2.10 9.18
CA ASN A 249 -8.72 1.83 8.46
C ASN A 249 -8.46 0.32 8.55
N GLY A 250 -7.58 -0.23 7.72
CA GLY A 250 -7.08 -1.61 7.82
C GLY A 250 -5.85 -1.65 8.73
N THR A 251 -5.62 -2.75 9.45
CA THR A 251 -4.45 -2.86 10.34
C THR A 251 -3.20 -3.27 9.55
N PHE A 252 -2.28 -2.34 9.29
CA PHE A 252 -1.00 -2.64 8.63
C PHE A 252 0.14 -1.68 8.99
N SER A 253 1.34 -2.07 8.56
CA SER A 253 2.52 -1.22 8.56
C SER A 253 3.39 -1.47 7.34
N LEU A 254 4.13 -0.46 6.88
CA LEU A 254 5.08 -0.57 5.79
C LEU A 254 6.46 -0.10 6.24
N ASN A 255 7.49 -0.80 5.80
CA ASN A 255 8.89 -0.44 5.98
C ASN A 255 9.56 -0.31 4.62
N GLY A 256 10.49 0.64 4.52
CA GLY A 256 11.21 0.86 3.29
C GLY A 256 12.36 1.83 3.43
N VAL A 257 12.84 2.31 2.29
CA VAL A 257 13.94 3.25 2.18
C VAL A 257 13.58 4.32 1.15
N VAL A 258 13.82 5.58 1.48
CA VAL A 258 13.78 6.71 0.53
C VAL A 258 15.17 6.82 -0.12
N PRO A 259 15.33 6.52 -1.42
CA PRO A 259 16.64 6.59 -2.07
C PRO A 259 17.21 8.00 -2.10
N GLU A 260 18.53 8.11 -2.26
CA GLU A 260 19.21 9.40 -2.31
C GLU A 260 18.65 10.31 -3.40
N PRO A 261 18.54 11.63 -3.14
CA PRO A 261 18.44 12.58 -4.23
C PRO A 261 19.66 12.43 -5.14
N THR A 262 19.47 12.45 -6.46
CA THR A 262 20.49 12.27 -7.51
C THR A 262 21.59 13.35 -7.55
N THR A 263 21.72 14.15 -6.50
CA THR A 263 22.74 15.19 -6.28
C THR A 263 24.17 14.72 -6.53
N LEU A 264 24.52 13.46 -6.22
CA LEU A 264 25.86 12.92 -6.51
C LEU A 264 26.11 12.70 -8.01
N ALA A 265 25.09 12.28 -8.77
CA ALA A 265 25.18 12.15 -10.22
C ALA A 265 25.30 13.54 -10.89
N LEU A 266 24.52 14.52 -10.41
CA LEU A 266 24.62 15.92 -10.86
C LEU A 266 25.99 16.54 -10.54
N LEU A 267 26.55 16.24 -9.36
CA LEU A 267 27.92 16.65 -9.00
C LEU A 267 28.97 16.01 -9.93
N GLY A 268 28.84 14.72 -10.22
CA GLY A 268 29.74 13.98 -11.12
C GLY A 268 29.71 14.53 -12.55
N VAL A 269 28.51 14.80 -13.10
CA VAL A 269 28.34 15.40 -14.43
C VAL A 269 28.87 16.84 -14.45
N GLY A 270 28.63 17.62 -13.39
CA GLY A 270 29.16 18.97 -13.24
C GLY A 270 30.69 19.01 -13.25
N LEU A 271 31.34 18.11 -12.51
CA LEU A 271 32.79 17.98 -12.47
C LEU A 271 33.36 17.51 -13.82
N ALA A 272 32.71 16.56 -14.50
CA ALA A 272 33.10 16.11 -15.83
C ALA A 272 32.99 17.25 -16.87
N GLY A 273 31.90 18.01 -16.85
CA GLY A 273 31.69 19.18 -17.71
C GLY A 273 32.75 20.27 -17.51
N LEU A 274 33.15 20.53 -16.26
CA LEU A 274 34.27 21.43 -15.94
C LEU A 274 35.62 20.89 -16.47
N GLY A 275 35.84 19.58 -16.43
CA GLY A 275 37.02 18.93 -17.01
C GLY A 275 37.10 19.05 -18.54
N PHE A 276 35.97 18.91 -19.24
CA PHE A 276 35.90 19.07 -20.70
C PHE A 276 36.04 20.53 -21.15
N SER A 277 35.45 21.48 -20.41
CA SER A 277 35.55 22.92 -20.74
C SER A 277 37.00 23.45 -20.65
N ARG A 278 37.83 22.90 -19.75
CA ARG A 278 39.25 23.25 -19.64
C ARG A 278 40.13 22.74 -20.79
N ARG A 279 39.67 21.77 -21.58
CA ARG A 279 40.44 21.19 -22.70
C ARG A 279 40.27 21.94 -24.02
N ARG A 280 39.31 22.86 -24.14
CA ARG A 280 39.18 23.75 -25.31
C ARG A 280 40.08 24.98 -25.14
N LYS A 281 41.34 24.89 -25.56
CA LYS A 281 42.13 26.10 -25.89
C LYS A 281 41.72 26.59 -27.28
N PRO A 282 41.57 27.91 -27.51
CA PRO A 282 41.36 28.43 -28.86
C PRO A 282 42.66 28.26 -29.66
N SER A 283 42.57 27.58 -30.80
CA SER A 283 43.63 27.59 -31.81
C SER A 283 43.65 28.97 -32.46
N GLU A 284 44.72 29.75 -32.23
CA GLU A 284 44.91 31.02 -32.91
C GLU A 284 45.04 30.81 -34.41
N PHE A 285 44.20 31.52 -35.16
CA PHE A 285 44.22 31.60 -36.60
C PHE A 285 45.32 32.59 -37.02
N HIS A 286 46.51 32.10 -37.37
CA HIS A 286 47.53 32.94 -38.00
C HIS A 286 47.22 33.10 -39.49
N ARG A 287 46.84 34.31 -39.90
CA ARG A 287 46.95 34.77 -41.30
C ARG A 287 48.38 35.24 -41.53
N GLY A 288 49.00 34.69 -42.57
CA GLY A 288 50.20 35.19 -43.24
C GLY A 288 50.12 34.75 -44.69
#